data_AF-A0A933NNZ3-F1
#
_entry.id   AF-A0A933NNZ3-F1
#
_cell.length_a   1.000
_cell.length_b   1.000
_cell.length_c   1.000
_cell.angle_alpha   90.00
_cell.angle_beta   90.00
_cell.angle_gamma   90.00
#
_symmetry.space_group_name_H-M   'P 1'
#
loop_
_entity.id
_entity.type
_entity.pdbx_description
1 polymer ?
#
loop_
_entity_poly.entity_id
_entity_poly.type
_entity_poly.pdbx_seq_one_letter_code
_entity_poly.pdbx_strand_id
1 'polypeptide(L)'
;MSVVVVTHNSQTTLPALLDSIPAACGELPHEVWVVDSASTDESVTRARAHPTSPHLLELHENLGYGFALNAGAAASRGTHLALANADLELAPGCLARLVDAVDTDRTVSAAGPLLRTRDGRPARSAWGFCRLAPLVASALGLDGRLGFDPALHWGREPAVWPEPGGACDVIAGALMVCRREVWERVGPFDEGYFLFWEDDDWCRRGASLGLRACYCPEAVATHLGGASTALRQDLDILYLESLHRYVRKHHGRAAAVMLWSCQLAMALLRAGKSVLASPGPPGQRGTEAGRQRLDWLLGRARVAAPR
;
A
#
# COMPACT_ATOMS: atom_id res chain seq x y z
N MET A 1 19.70 -0.75 11.86
CA MET A 1 18.66 -0.55 10.84
C MET A 1 17.97 0.78 11.05
N SER A 2 17.31 1.32 10.04
CA SER A 2 16.46 2.51 10.17
C SER A 2 15.00 2.10 10.01
N VAL A 3 14.20 2.38 11.03
CA VAL A 3 12.74 2.23 10.95
C VAL A 3 12.17 3.56 10.53
N VAL A 4 11.67 3.64 9.29
CA VAL A 4 11.10 4.84 8.69
C VAL A 4 9.59 4.70 8.68
N VAL A 5 8.93 5.49 9.52
CA VAL A 5 7.49 5.51 9.70
C VAL A 5 6.92 6.76 9.04
N VAL A 6 5.96 6.61 8.14
CA VAL A 6 5.17 7.76 7.67
C VAL A 6 3.92 7.92 8.52
N THR A 7 3.64 9.16 8.92
CA THR A 7 2.43 9.54 9.65
C THR A 7 1.70 10.66 8.91
N HIS A 8 0.37 10.57 8.89
CA HIS A 8 -0.52 11.63 8.47
C HIS A 8 -1.82 11.48 9.27
N ASN A 9 -2.09 12.40 10.18
CA ASN A 9 -3.27 12.36 11.05
C ASN A 9 -3.46 11.01 11.79
N SER A 10 -2.36 10.47 12.35
CA SER A 10 -2.28 9.14 12.98
C SER A 10 -2.11 9.20 14.50
N GLN A 11 -2.62 10.25 15.17
CA GLN A 11 -2.43 10.47 16.61
C GLN A 11 -2.88 9.31 17.50
N THR A 12 -3.83 8.48 17.02
CA THR A 12 -4.43 7.38 17.78
C THR A 12 -3.66 6.07 17.64
N THR A 13 -2.84 5.91 16.62
CA THR A 13 -2.14 4.64 16.32
C THR A 13 -0.63 4.76 16.41
N LEU A 14 -0.06 5.93 16.12
CA LEU A 14 1.37 6.16 16.12
C LEU A 14 2.06 5.77 17.46
N PRO A 15 1.50 6.07 18.65
CA PRO A 15 2.12 5.66 19.91
C PRO A 15 2.29 4.14 20.04
N ALA A 16 1.25 3.36 19.68
CA ALA A 16 1.29 1.90 19.77
C ALA A 16 2.36 1.30 18.85
N LEU A 17 2.53 1.87 17.66
CA LEU A 17 3.64 1.50 16.77
C LEU A 17 4.99 1.76 17.44
N LEU A 18 5.21 2.99 17.92
CA LEU A 18 6.49 3.40 18.50
C LEU A 18 6.85 2.55 19.73
N ASP A 19 5.87 2.25 20.59
CA ASP A 19 6.03 1.37 21.74
C ASP A 19 6.44 -0.06 21.35
N SER A 20 5.98 -0.55 20.19
CA SER A 20 6.27 -1.91 19.72
C SER A 20 7.65 -2.08 19.07
N ILE A 21 8.27 -1.00 18.58
CA ILE A 21 9.53 -1.06 17.82
C ILE A 21 10.68 -1.71 18.62
N PRO A 22 10.96 -1.34 19.88
CA PRO A 22 12.09 -1.93 20.62
C PRO A 22 12.00 -3.46 20.72
N ALA A 23 10.83 -3.98 21.07
CA ALA A 23 10.60 -5.43 21.16
C ALA A 23 10.62 -6.11 19.78
N ALA A 24 10.17 -5.43 18.73
CA ALA A 24 10.19 -5.94 17.36
C ALA A 24 11.62 -6.04 16.79
N CYS A 25 12.50 -5.09 17.14
CA CYS A 25 13.91 -5.09 16.78
C CYS A 25 14.73 -6.11 17.59
N GLY A 26 14.36 -6.37 18.85
CA GLY A 26 15.18 -7.16 19.75
C GLY A 26 16.54 -6.49 20.00
N GLU A 27 17.63 -7.21 19.79
CA GLU A 27 19.00 -6.71 19.98
C GLU A 27 19.53 -5.89 18.78
N LEU A 28 18.78 -5.80 17.68
CA LEU A 28 19.24 -5.07 16.50
C LEU A 28 19.41 -3.58 16.82
N PRO A 29 20.62 -3.01 16.59
CA PRO A 29 20.82 -1.57 16.69
C PRO A 29 19.90 -0.86 15.70
N HIS A 30 19.12 0.11 16.18
CA HIS A 30 18.14 0.79 15.37
C HIS A 30 18.04 2.28 15.66
N GLU A 31 17.67 3.03 14.63
CA GLU A 31 17.19 4.41 14.73
C GLU A 31 15.73 4.43 14.22
N VAL A 32 14.92 5.34 14.76
CA VAL A 32 13.52 5.51 14.36
C VAL A 32 13.37 6.89 13.75
N TRP A 33 12.82 6.94 12.55
CA TRP A 33 12.45 8.15 11.84
C TRP A 33 10.93 8.20 11.69
N VAL A 34 10.32 9.25 12.19
CA VAL A 34 8.91 9.58 11.91
C VAL A 34 8.90 10.71 10.89
N VAL A 35 8.31 10.44 9.73
CA VAL A 35 8.10 11.42 8.67
C VAL A 35 6.65 11.85 8.70
N ASP A 36 6.42 13.08 9.13
CA ASP A 36 5.09 13.68 9.16
C ASP A 36 4.74 14.27 7.80
N SER A 37 3.66 13.78 7.19
CA SER A 37 3.16 14.23 5.90
C SER A 37 2.10 15.32 6.07
N ALA A 38 2.45 16.42 6.74
CA ALA A 38 1.57 17.54 7.05
C ALA A 38 0.34 17.16 7.89
N SER A 39 0.54 16.50 9.03
CA SER A 39 -0.57 16.24 9.96
C SER A 39 -1.14 17.54 10.53
N THR A 40 -2.45 17.54 10.77
CA THR A 40 -3.19 18.63 11.43
C THR A 40 -3.67 18.26 12.83
N ASP A 41 -3.46 17.00 13.23
CA ASP A 41 -3.79 16.48 14.55
C ASP A 41 -2.55 16.42 15.47
N GLU A 42 -2.68 15.74 16.61
CA GLU A 42 -1.58 15.64 17.60
C GLU A 42 -0.50 14.62 17.24
N SER A 43 -0.41 14.12 16.00
CA SER A 43 0.60 13.14 15.58
C SER A 43 2.03 13.61 15.86
N VAL A 44 2.33 14.85 15.45
CA VAL A 44 3.65 15.47 15.65
C VAL A 44 3.96 15.66 17.14
N THR A 45 3.00 16.21 17.90
CA THR A 45 3.14 16.41 19.36
C THR A 45 3.45 15.09 20.05
N ARG A 46 2.72 14.02 19.70
CA ARG A 46 2.91 12.67 20.25
C ARG A 46 4.25 12.07 19.89
N ALA A 47 4.70 12.22 18.64
CA ALA A 47 6.01 11.74 18.21
C ALA A 47 7.15 12.41 18.99
N ARG A 48 7.09 13.75 19.16
CA ARG A 48 8.11 14.52 19.89
C ARG A 48 8.18 14.16 21.38
N ALA A 49 7.03 13.90 22.00
CA ALA A 49 6.94 13.54 23.41
C ALA A 49 7.20 12.05 23.69
N HIS A 50 7.36 11.21 22.65
CA HIS A 50 7.44 9.77 22.82
C HIS A 50 8.77 9.34 23.47
N PRO A 51 8.78 8.38 24.43
CA PRO A 51 10.00 7.91 25.09
C PRO A 51 11.04 7.30 24.14
N THR A 52 10.62 6.80 22.97
CA THR A 52 11.53 6.30 21.93
C THR A 52 12.37 7.40 21.28
N SER A 53 12.02 8.67 21.50
CA SER A 53 12.70 9.86 20.98
C SER A 53 13.07 9.73 19.49
N PRO A 54 12.08 9.52 18.60
CA PRO A 54 12.36 9.34 17.18
C PRO A 54 12.92 10.61 16.56
N HIS A 55 13.74 10.47 15.53
CA HIS A 55 14.04 11.56 14.62
C HIS A 55 12.76 11.96 13.90
N LEU A 56 12.44 13.25 13.91
CA LEU A 56 11.23 13.77 13.29
C LEU A 56 11.58 14.58 12.04
N LEU A 57 10.94 14.27 10.93
CA LEU A 57 11.01 15.03 9.68
C LEU A 57 9.60 15.48 9.30
N GLU A 58 9.33 16.79 9.39
CA GLU A 58 8.01 17.38 9.09
C GLU A 58 8.00 17.93 7.66
N LEU A 59 7.14 17.37 6.82
CA LEU A 59 6.88 17.89 5.48
C LEU A 59 5.87 19.03 5.55
N HIS A 60 6.09 20.07 4.75
CA HIS A 60 5.21 21.24 4.71
C HIS A 60 3.84 20.95 4.05
N GLU A 61 3.76 19.92 3.23
CA GLU A 61 2.55 19.50 2.55
C GLU A 61 2.51 17.97 2.41
N ASN A 62 1.30 17.41 2.26
CA ASN A 62 1.14 15.98 2.02
C ASN A 62 1.45 15.67 0.55
N LEU A 63 2.66 15.17 0.29
CA LEU A 63 3.15 14.82 -1.06
C LEU A 63 2.92 13.33 -1.42
N GLY A 64 2.23 12.60 -0.55
CA GLY A 64 1.93 11.20 -0.74
C GLY A 64 2.87 10.26 0.00
N TYR A 65 2.44 9.01 0.07
CA TYR A 65 3.05 7.96 0.88
C TYR A 65 4.50 7.66 0.48
N GLY A 66 4.72 7.40 -0.81
CA GLY A 66 6.04 7.10 -1.34
C GLY A 66 7.03 8.24 -1.16
N PHE A 67 6.59 9.49 -1.31
CA PHE A 67 7.42 10.67 -1.11
C PHE A 67 7.92 10.77 0.33
N ALA A 68 7.04 10.63 1.31
CA ALA A 68 7.40 10.69 2.72
C ALA A 68 8.40 9.59 3.11
N LEU A 69 8.18 8.35 2.66
CA LEU A 69 9.13 7.27 2.90
C LEU A 69 10.47 7.50 2.19
N ASN A 70 10.48 8.04 0.98
CA ASN A 70 11.72 8.42 0.29
C ASN A 70 12.52 9.45 1.10
N ALA A 71 11.86 10.48 1.64
CA ALA A 71 12.50 11.51 2.45
C ALA A 71 13.13 10.93 3.72
N GLY A 72 12.42 10.06 4.43
CA GLY A 72 12.96 9.38 5.62
C GLY A 72 14.07 8.38 5.29
N ALA A 73 13.95 7.63 4.20
CA ALA A 73 14.99 6.71 3.73
C ALA A 73 16.29 7.47 3.38
N ALA A 74 16.18 8.66 2.78
CA ALA A 74 17.31 9.53 2.44
C ALA A 74 17.96 10.18 3.68
N ALA A 75 17.17 10.53 4.70
CA ALA A 75 17.68 11.15 5.92
C ALA A 75 18.36 10.16 6.89
N SER A 76 17.94 8.88 6.83
CA SER A 76 18.43 7.82 7.71
C SER A 76 19.74 7.17 7.24
N ARG A 77 20.42 6.42 8.12
CA ARG A 77 21.79 5.90 7.90
C ARG A 77 21.95 4.39 8.03
N GLY A 78 20.93 3.69 8.52
CA GLY A 78 20.98 2.25 8.75
C GLY A 78 21.16 1.43 7.46
N THR A 79 21.91 0.33 7.55
CA THR A 79 22.17 -0.59 6.42
C THR A 79 20.94 -1.36 5.94
N HIS A 80 19.89 -1.38 6.75
CA HIS A 80 18.58 -1.93 6.45
C HIS A 80 17.53 -0.84 6.66
N LEU A 81 16.52 -0.83 5.80
CA LEU A 81 15.35 0.03 5.89
C LEU A 81 14.14 -0.81 6.25
N ALA A 82 13.42 -0.44 7.30
CA ALA A 82 12.07 -0.89 7.56
C ALA A 82 11.11 0.27 7.26
N LEU A 83 10.35 0.16 6.19
CA LEU A 83 9.38 1.15 5.71
C LEU A 83 8.01 0.76 6.26
N ALA A 84 7.38 1.64 7.04
CA ALA A 84 6.20 1.28 7.83
C ALA A 84 5.12 2.37 7.85
N ASN A 85 3.86 1.94 7.91
CA ASN A 85 2.73 2.80 8.23
C ASN A 85 2.66 3.08 9.74
N ALA A 86 2.15 4.26 10.12
CA ALA A 86 1.89 4.64 11.52
C ALA A 86 0.74 3.88 12.21
N ASP A 87 0.02 2.99 11.53
CA ASP A 87 -1.11 2.24 12.09
C ASP A 87 -0.84 0.74 12.26
N LEU A 88 0.42 0.40 12.54
CA LEU A 88 0.86 -0.94 12.88
C LEU A 88 1.14 -1.11 14.37
N GLU A 89 1.06 -2.35 14.84
CA GLU A 89 1.61 -2.82 16.11
C GLU A 89 2.45 -4.07 15.83
N LEU A 90 3.75 -4.00 16.13
CA LEU A 90 4.72 -5.02 15.73
C LEU A 90 4.88 -6.08 16.82
N ALA A 91 4.77 -7.36 16.47
CA ALA A 91 5.03 -8.43 17.44
C ALA A 91 6.52 -8.50 17.81
N PRO A 92 6.88 -9.03 19.00
CA PRO A 92 8.27 -9.23 19.38
C PRO A 92 9.07 -10.04 18.34
N GLY A 93 10.26 -9.53 18.00
CA GLY A 93 11.15 -10.08 16.98
C GLY A 93 10.65 -9.95 15.53
N CYS A 94 9.55 -9.24 15.26
CA CYS A 94 9.01 -9.09 13.90
C CYS A 94 10.05 -8.50 12.93
N LEU A 95 10.65 -7.35 13.27
CA LEU A 95 11.66 -6.72 12.43
C LEU A 95 12.94 -7.54 12.34
N ALA A 96 13.34 -8.20 13.44
CA ALA A 96 14.51 -9.07 13.44
C ALA A 96 14.39 -10.24 12.45
N ARG A 97 13.23 -10.89 12.39
CA ARG A 97 12.97 -11.97 11.41
C ARG A 97 12.96 -11.46 9.97
N LEU A 98 12.41 -10.27 9.73
CA LEU A 98 12.42 -9.69 8.38
C LEU A 98 13.83 -9.30 7.92
N VAL A 99 14.68 -8.80 8.82
CA VAL A 99 16.10 -8.56 8.54
C VAL A 99 16.82 -9.87 8.22
N ASP A 100 16.62 -10.91 9.03
CA ASP A 100 17.21 -12.23 8.79
C ASP A 100 16.79 -12.83 7.43
N ALA A 101 15.51 -12.66 7.05
CA ALA A 101 15.00 -13.13 5.78
C ALA A 101 15.67 -12.44 4.58
N VAL A 102 15.90 -11.12 4.65
CA VAL A 102 16.62 -10.43 3.57
C VAL A 102 18.11 -10.74 3.58
N ASP A 103 18.74 -10.93 4.74
CA ASP A 103 20.18 -11.20 4.81
C ASP A 103 20.57 -12.62 4.40
N THR A 104 19.71 -13.60 4.70
CA THR A 104 19.89 -15.01 4.36
C THR A 104 19.86 -15.25 2.84
N ASP A 105 19.00 -14.53 2.11
CA ASP A 105 18.87 -14.67 0.67
C ASP A 105 19.16 -13.34 -0.08
N ARG A 106 20.30 -13.31 -0.77
CA ARG A 106 20.76 -12.14 -1.56
C ARG A 106 19.90 -11.87 -2.80
N THR A 107 19.00 -12.78 -3.18
CA THR A 107 18.01 -12.58 -4.26
C THR A 107 16.76 -11.85 -3.79
N VAL A 108 16.56 -11.69 -2.47
CA VAL A 108 15.40 -10.98 -1.92
C VAL A 108 15.55 -9.46 -2.05
N SER A 109 14.55 -8.82 -2.62
CA SER A 109 14.43 -7.37 -2.72
C SER A 109 13.91 -6.75 -1.42
N ALA A 110 12.78 -7.26 -0.94
CA ALA A 110 12.17 -6.87 0.32
C ALA A 110 11.45 -8.07 0.96
N ALA A 111 11.40 -8.08 2.29
CA ALA A 111 10.61 -9.01 3.09
C ALA A 111 9.43 -8.30 3.77
N GLY A 112 8.29 -8.97 3.88
CA GLY A 112 7.12 -8.47 4.61
C GLY A 112 6.48 -9.51 5.53
N PRO A 113 5.75 -9.05 6.56
CA PRO A 113 5.20 -9.92 7.59
C PRO A 113 3.87 -10.57 7.18
N LEU A 114 3.41 -11.53 7.99
CA LEU A 114 1.98 -11.78 8.17
C LEU A 114 1.34 -10.55 8.83
N LEU A 115 0.45 -9.88 8.07
CA LEU A 115 -0.40 -8.86 8.66
C LEU A 115 -1.65 -9.49 9.28
N ARG A 116 -2.04 -8.98 10.44
CA ARG A 116 -3.32 -9.29 11.07
C ARG A 116 -4.15 -8.03 11.20
N THR A 117 -5.45 -8.17 11.04
CA THR A 117 -6.43 -7.16 11.43
C THR A 117 -6.46 -7.02 12.96
N ARG A 118 -7.05 -5.94 13.48
CA ARG A 118 -7.25 -5.72 14.92
C ARG A 118 -7.98 -6.87 15.63
N ASP A 119 -8.87 -7.58 14.94
CA ASP A 119 -9.58 -8.76 15.45
C ASP A 119 -8.80 -10.08 15.24
N GLY A 120 -7.53 -9.99 14.86
CA GLY A 120 -6.61 -11.12 14.78
C GLY A 120 -6.71 -11.97 13.51
N ARG A 121 -7.64 -11.63 12.59
CA ARG A 121 -7.75 -12.32 11.28
C ARG A 121 -6.59 -11.93 10.37
N PRO A 122 -6.06 -12.86 9.56
CA PRO A 122 -5.07 -12.52 8.54
C PRO A 122 -5.55 -11.42 7.61
N ALA A 123 -4.71 -10.42 7.39
CA ALA A 123 -4.88 -9.36 6.41
C ALA A 123 -3.90 -9.59 5.25
N ARG A 124 -4.30 -9.15 4.06
CA ARG A 124 -3.49 -9.33 2.84
C ARG A 124 -2.21 -8.50 2.94
N SER A 125 -1.05 -9.16 2.88
CA SER A 125 0.28 -8.51 2.95
C SER A 125 1.24 -8.91 1.84
N ALA A 126 0.86 -9.88 0.99
CA ALA A 126 1.61 -10.32 -0.17
C ALA A 126 0.64 -10.66 -1.31
N TRP A 127 1.09 -10.57 -2.56
CA TRP A 127 0.31 -10.98 -3.74
C TRP A 127 1.15 -11.14 -5.01
N GLY A 128 0.51 -11.68 -6.06
CA GLY A 128 1.05 -11.79 -7.42
C GLY A 128 0.96 -10.47 -8.20
N PHE A 129 1.84 -10.26 -9.19
CA PHE A 129 1.82 -9.09 -10.05
C PHE A 129 0.45 -8.91 -10.72
N CYS A 130 0.02 -7.67 -10.89
CA CYS A 130 -1.18 -7.36 -11.64
C CYS A 130 -1.03 -7.81 -13.10
N ARG A 131 -1.90 -8.73 -13.53
CA ARG A 131 -1.96 -9.28 -14.90
C ARG A 131 -3.11 -8.62 -15.65
N LEU A 132 -2.85 -8.27 -16.92
CA LEU A 132 -3.81 -7.52 -17.73
C LEU A 132 -5.11 -8.29 -18.00
N ALA A 133 -5.03 -9.60 -18.31
CA ALA A 133 -6.22 -10.40 -18.61
C ALA A 133 -7.19 -10.53 -17.43
N PRO A 134 -6.76 -10.93 -16.21
CA PRO A 134 -7.62 -10.89 -15.02
C PRO A 134 -8.15 -9.49 -14.68
N LEU A 135 -7.33 -8.45 -14.87
CA LEU A 135 -7.74 -7.07 -14.62
C LEU A 135 -8.88 -6.62 -15.54
N VAL A 136 -8.76 -6.89 -16.84
CA VAL A 136 -9.79 -6.55 -17.83
C VAL A 136 -11.06 -7.38 -17.62
N ALA A 137 -10.92 -8.67 -17.31
CA ALA A 137 -12.06 -9.52 -16.97
C ALA A 137 -12.84 -8.97 -15.77
N SER A 138 -12.14 -8.57 -14.71
CA SER A 138 -12.74 -7.93 -13.53
C SER A 138 -13.40 -6.59 -13.87
N ALA A 139 -12.75 -5.76 -14.71
CA ALA A 139 -13.33 -4.50 -15.17
C ALA A 139 -14.66 -4.68 -15.91
N LEU A 140 -14.82 -5.79 -16.64
CA LEU A 140 -16.02 -6.16 -17.38
C LEU A 140 -17.05 -6.93 -16.55
N GLY A 141 -16.74 -7.32 -15.31
CA GLY A 141 -17.58 -8.21 -14.50
C GLY A 141 -17.71 -9.61 -15.08
N LEU A 142 -16.66 -10.08 -15.76
CA LEU A 142 -16.57 -11.40 -16.40
C LEU A 142 -15.63 -12.36 -15.67
N ASP A 143 -15.07 -11.95 -14.53
CA ASP A 143 -14.17 -12.72 -13.67
C ASP A 143 -14.68 -14.15 -13.44
N GLY A 144 -15.84 -14.34 -12.81
CA GLY A 144 -16.41 -15.67 -12.57
C GLY A 144 -16.76 -16.47 -13.84
N ARG A 145 -16.98 -15.82 -15.00
CA ARG A 145 -17.26 -16.50 -16.28
C ARG A 145 -16.01 -16.99 -16.99
N LEU A 146 -14.89 -16.31 -16.76
CA LEU A 146 -13.59 -16.63 -17.35
C LEU A 146 -12.73 -17.48 -16.42
N GLY A 147 -13.30 -17.98 -15.31
CA GLY A 147 -12.61 -18.82 -14.33
C GLY A 147 -11.66 -18.04 -13.43
N PHE A 148 -11.76 -16.71 -13.38
CA PHE A 148 -11.04 -15.87 -12.45
C PHE A 148 -11.82 -15.79 -11.13
N ASP A 149 -11.16 -16.03 -10.00
CA ASP A 149 -11.74 -15.87 -8.67
C ASP A 149 -12.31 -14.42 -8.49
N PRO A 150 -13.58 -14.25 -8.12
CA PRO A 150 -14.15 -12.91 -7.87
C PRO A 150 -13.46 -12.12 -6.76
N ALA A 151 -12.71 -12.78 -5.87
CA ALA A 151 -11.85 -12.14 -4.88
C ALA A 151 -10.61 -11.46 -5.51
N LEU A 152 -10.35 -11.65 -6.81
CA LEU A 152 -9.27 -11.05 -7.60
C LEU A 152 -9.55 -9.59 -7.98
N HIS A 153 -10.03 -8.81 -7.02
CA HIS A 153 -10.22 -7.38 -7.21
C HIS A 153 -8.90 -6.75 -7.71
N TRP A 154 -8.96 -6.14 -8.90
CA TRP A 154 -7.85 -5.44 -9.58
C TRP A 154 -6.78 -6.32 -10.24
N GLY A 155 -7.14 -7.55 -10.65
CA GLY A 155 -6.32 -8.38 -11.54
C GLY A 155 -5.06 -8.94 -10.90
N ARG A 156 -5.06 -9.02 -9.57
CA ARG A 156 -3.99 -9.63 -8.78
C ARG A 156 -4.39 -11.07 -8.54
N GLU A 157 -3.50 -12.02 -8.85
CA GLU A 157 -3.71 -13.43 -8.49
C GLU A 157 -3.90 -13.55 -6.97
N PRO A 158 -4.66 -14.56 -6.48
CA PRO A 158 -4.74 -14.77 -5.06
C PRO A 158 -3.29 -14.95 -4.61
N ALA A 159 -2.91 -14.28 -3.53
CA ALA A 159 -1.91 -14.91 -2.71
C ALA A 159 -2.53 -16.26 -2.32
N VAL A 160 -2.18 -17.31 -3.05
CA VAL A 160 -1.81 -18.56 -2.40
C VAL A 160 -0.83 -18.05 -1.35
N TRP A 161 -1.29 -17.93 -0.10
CA TRP A 161 -0.43 -17.53 1.00
C TRP A 161 0.87 -18.28 0.77
N PRO A 162 1.98 -17.60 0.43
CA PRO A 162 3.16 -18.33 0.07
C PRO A 162 3.46 -19.26 1.23
N GLU A 163 3.85 -20.50 0.91
CA GLU A 163 4.44 -21.37 1.93
C GLU A 163 5.44 -20.53 2.76
N PRO A 164 5.54 -20.73 4.08
CA PRO A 164 6.47 -19.95 4.92
C PRO A 164 7.87 -19.82 4.28
N GLY A 165 8.37 -18.58 4.15
CA GLY A 165 9.61 -18.27 3.41
C GLY A 165 9.46 -18.18 1.88
N GLY A 166 8.23 -18.19 1.38
CA GLY A 166 7.89 -18.27 -0.03
C GLY A 166 8.17 -16.96 -0.79
N ALA A 167 8.64 -17.13 -2.02
CA ALA A 167 8.71 -16.04 -2.98
C ALA A 167 7.30 -15.48 -3.24
N CYS A 168 7.19 -14.16 -3.27
CA CYS A 168 6.01 -13.47 -3.79
C CYS A 168 6.44 -12.38 -4.76
N ASP A 169 5.50 -11.95 -5.59
CA ASP A 169 5.78 -10.88 -6.55
C ASP A 169 5.79 -9.52 -5.87
N VAL A 170 4.88 -9.30 -4.91
CA VAL A 170 4.71 -8.02 -4.22
C VAL A 170 4.49 -8.26 -2.73
N ILE A 171 5.11 -7.41 -1.91
CA ILE A 171 4.82 -7.24 -0.49
C ILE A 171 4.12 -5.89 -0.31
N ALA A 172 3.12 -5.85 0.57
CA ALA A 172 2.38 -4.64 0.87
C ALA A 172 3.28 -3.56 1.50
N GLY A 173 3.12 -2.33 1.03
CA GLY A 173 3.82 -1.16 1.57
C GLY A 173 3.61 -0.95 3.08
N ALA A 174 2.55 -1.51 3.67
CA ALA A 174 2.27 -1.39 5.10
C ALA A 174 3.48 -1.68 6.01
N LEU A 175 4.24 -2.75 5.72
CA LEU A 175 5.56 -2.99 6.31
C LEU A 175 6.46 -3.73 5.31
N MET A 176 7.52 -3.07 4.88
CA MET A 176 8.56 -3.65 4.01
C MET A 176 9.94 -3.48 4.64
N VAL A 177 10.71 -4.56 4.74
CA VAL A 177 12.13 -4.51 5.13
C VAL A 177 13.00 -4.84 3.94
N CYS A 178 14.00 -4.01 3.66
CA CYS A 178 14.98 -4.24 2.61
C CYS A 178 16.38 -3.83 3.04
N ARG A 179 17.39 -4.31 2.32
CA ARG A 179 18.75 -3.80 2.45
C ARG A 179 18.85 -2.44 1.77
N ARG A 180 19.60 -1.51 2.36
CA ARG A 180 19.83 -0.19 1.76
C ARG A 180 20.46 -0.30 0.37
N GLU A 181 21.42 -1.20 0.17
CA GLU A 181 22.04 -1.43 -1.15
C GLU A 181 21.01 -1.86 -2.21
N VAL A 182 19.97 -2.59 -1.82
CA VAL A 182 18.88 -2.99 -2.72
C VAL A 182 17.97 -1.80 -3.00
N TRP A 183 17.62 -1.02 -1.97
CA TRP A 183 16.85 0.21 -2.13
C TRP A 183 17.51 1.18 -3.11
N GLU A 184 18.81 1.39 -2.99
CA GLU A 184 19.60 2.23 -3.88
C GLU A 184 19.67 1.66 -5.30
N ARG A 185 19.79 0.33 -5.44
CA ARG A 185 19.84 -0.35 -6.75
C ARG A 185 18.49 -0.35 -7.48
N VAL A 186 17.38 -0.55 -6.77
CA VAL A 186 16.01 -0.49 -7.34
C VAL A 186 15.62 0.95 -7.62
N GLY A 187 16.08 1.88 -6.77
CA GLY A 187 15.68 3.27 -6.71
C GLY A 187 14.51 3.51 -5.75
N PRO A 188 14.27 4.76 -5.36
CA PRO A 188 13.19 5.15 -4.43
C PRO A 188 11.81 4.80 -4.98
N PHE A 189 10.75 4.94 -4.17
CA PHE A 189 9.37 4.86 -4.69
C PHE A 189 9.15 5.91 -5.79
N ASP A 190 8.34 5.55 -6.80
CA ASP A 190 7.94 6.49 -7.85
C ASP A 190 6.92 7.48 -7.28
N GLU A 191 7.37 8.71 -7.04
CA GLU A 191 6.58 9.80 -6.43
C GLU A 191 5.37 10.24 -7.28
N GLY A 192 5.25 9.73 -8.51
CA GLY A 192 4.02 9.90 -9.29
C GLY A 192 2.84 9.04 -8.82
N TYR A 193 3.05 8.15 -7.84
CA TYR A 193 1.99 7.53 -7.04
C TYR A 193 1.83 8.32 -5.73
N PHE A 194 0.70 9.02 -5.58
CA PHE A 194 0.39 9.69 -4.31
C PHE A 194 0.10 8.67 -3.20
N LEU A 195 -0.71 7.65 -3.52
CA LEU A 195 -1.05 6.55 -2.64
C LEU A 195 -1.46 5.33 -3.48
N PHE A 196 -1.15 4.14 -2.99
CA PHE A 196 -1.35 2.85 -3.63
C PHE A 196 -0.50 2.62 -4.89
N TRP A 197 -0.15 1.35 -5.12
CA TRP A 197 0.63 0.85 -6.26
C TRP A 197 2.09 1.29 -6.31
N GLU A 198 2.56 2.14 -5.40
CA GLU A 198 3.98 2.41 -5.24
C GLU A 198 4.78 1.16 -4.83
N ASP A 199 4.18 0.32 -4.00
CA ASP A 199 4.73 -0.96 -3.54
C ASP A 199 4.75 -2.02 -4.66
N ASP A 200 3.64 -2.15 -5.40
CA ASP A 200 3.58 -2.96 -6.62
C ASP A 200 4.63 -2.52 -7.66
N ASP A 201 4.76 -1.20 -7.89
CA ASP A 201 5.75 -0.64 -8.81
C ASP A 201 7.18 -0.95 -8.38
N TRP A 202 7.49 -0.75 -7.10
CA TRP A 202 8.83 -0.97 -6.56
C TRP A 202 9.22 -2.44 -6.62
N CYS A 203 8.32 -3.35 -6.23
CA CYS A 203 8.56 -4.78 -6.33
C CYS A 203 8.72 -5.22 -7.79
N ARG A 204 7.94 -4.66 -8.73
CA ARG A 204 8.07 -4.93 -10.16
C ARG A 204 9.39 -4.45 -10.73
N ARG A 205 9.88 -3.28 -10.31
CA ARG A 205 11.23 -2.80 -10.65
C ARG A 205 12.32 -3.70 -10.08
N GLY A 206 12.18 -4.15 -8.83
CA GLY A 206 13.06 -5.17 -8.24
C GLY A 206 13.10 -6.46 -9.06
N ALA A 207 11.95 -6.96 -9.49
CA ALA A 207 11.85 -8.14 -10.36
C ALA A 207 12.54 -7.96 -11.71
N SER A 208 12.48 -6.76 -12.31
CA SER A 208 13.23 -6.47 -13.55
C SER A 208 14.75 -6.56 -13.39
N LEU A 209 15.25 -6.52 -12.14
CA LEU A 209 16.66 -6.67 -11.78
C LEU A 209 17.01 -8.11 -11.35
N GLY A 210 16.08 -9.06 -11.48
CA GLY A 210 16.24 -10.45 -11.06
C GLY A 210 16.09 -10.68 -9.56
N LEU A 211 15.53 -9.70 -8.82
CA LEU A 211 15.23 -9.85 -7.39
C LEU A 211 13.79 -10.29 -7.18
N ARG A 212 13.46 -10.84 -6.00
CA ARG A 212 12.10 -11.29 -5.65
C ARG A 212 11.66 -10.74 -4.31
N ALA A 213 10.37 -10.57 -4.08
CA ALA A 213 9.89 -10.24 -2.74
C ALA A 213 9.75 -11.55 -1.91
N CYS A 214 9.77 -11.43 -0.58
CA CYS A 214 9.70 -12.56 0.34
C CYS A 214 8.62 -12.34 1.39
N TYR A 215 7.71 -13.31 1.52
CA TYR A 215 6.72 -13.32 2.58
C TYR A 215 7.22 -14.14 3.77
N CYS A 216 7.32 -13.52 4.94
CA CYS A 216 7.81 -14.14 6.17
C CYS A 216 6.67 -14.19 7.20
N PRO A 217 5.89 -15.29 7.28
CA PRO A 217 4.76 -15.40 8.19
C PRO A 217 5.17 -15.52 9.67
N GLU A 218 6.43 -15.82 9.97
CA GLU A 218 6.99 -15.82 11.32
C GLU A 218 7.17 -14.39 11.87
N ALA A 219 7.30 -13.41 10.98
CA ALA A 219 7.19 -12.00 11.31
C ALA A 219 5.71 -11.61 11.32
N VAL A 220 5.20 -11.11 12.44
CA VAL A 220 3.78 -10.78 12.61
C VAL A 220 3.64 -9.31 12.98
N ALA A 221 2.72 -8.62 12.32
CA ALA A 221 2.30 -7.27 12.68
C ALA A 221 0.77 -7.14 12.61
N THR A 222 0.20 -6.37 13.52
CA THR A 222 -1.23 -6.06 13.54
C THR A 222 -1.45 -4.70 12.88
N HIS A 223 -2.29 -4.66 11.86
CA HIS A 223 -2.77 -3.46 11.21
C HIS A 223 -4.02 -2.95 11.94
N LEU A 224 -3.86 -1.85 12.66
CA LEU A 224 -4.88 -1.25 13.51
C LEU A 224 -5.99 -0.60 12.69
N GLY A 225 -5.67 -0.13 11.48
CA GLY A 225 -6.62 0.44 10.52
C GLY A 225 -7.11 1.81 10.97
N GLY A 226 -6.61 2.86 10.32
CA GLY A 226 -7.03 4.23 10.55
C GLY A 226 -7.48 4.93 9.26
N ALA A 227 -8.77 4.88 8.92
CA ALA A 227 -9.34 5.84 7.97
C ALA A 227 -10.84 6.06 8.22
N SER A 228 -11.23 7.34 8.32
CA SER A 228 -12.62 7.77 8.44
C SER A 228 -13.40 7.50 7.14
N THR A 229 -14.73 7.42 7.22
CA THR A 229 -15.62 7.08 6.10
C THR A 229 -15.59 8.08 4.95
N ALA A 230 -15.24 9.35 5.20
CA ALA A 230 -15.13 10.38 4.16
C ALA A 230 -13.87 10.22 3.30
N LEU A 231 -12.75 9.77 3.90
CA LEU A 231 -11.53 9.42 3.17
C LEU A 231 -11.78 8.28 2.18
N ARG A 232 -12.69 7.35 2.48
CA ARG A 232 -12.92 6.15 1.65
C ARG A 232 -13.34 6.45 0.20
N GLN A 233 -14.06 7.54 -0.06
CA GLN A 233 -14.50 7.89 -1.41
C GLN A 233 -13.34 8.45 -2.26
N ASP A 234 -12.52 9.32 -1.67
CA ASP A 234 -11.32 9.85 -2.34
C ASP A 234 -10.26 8.77 -2.55
N LEU A 235 -10.14 7.82 -1.61
CA LEU A 235 -9.23 6.68 -1.71
C LEU A 235 -9.53 5.78 -2.93
N ASP A 236 -10.81 5.60 -3.29
CA ASP A 236 -11.20 4.82 -4.47
C ASP A 236 -10.68 5.45 -5.77
N ILE A 237 -10.77 6.78 -5.90
CA ILE A 237 -10.28 7.48 -7.09
C ILE A 237 -8.76 7.48 -7.12
N LEU A 238 -8.09 7.74 -6.00
CA LEU A 238 -6.63 7.65 -5.89
C LEU A 238 -6.14 6.25 -6.29
N TYR A 239 -6.83 5.20 -5.84
CA TYR A 239 -6.53 3.83 -6.25
C TYR A 239 -6.66 3.63 -7.77
N LEU A 240 -7.71 4.16 -8.40
CA LEU A 240 -7.92 4.07 -9.85
C LEU A 240 -6.88 4.87 -10.64
N GLU A 241 -6.49 6.06 -10.18
CA GLU A 241 -5.43 6.87 -10.79
C GLU A 241 -4.10 6.14 -10.76
N SER A 242 -3.72 5.61 -9.59
CA SER A 242 -2.52 4.81 -9.39
C SER A 242 -2.56 3.53 -10.22
N LEU A 243 -3.69 2.81 -10.29
CA LEU A 243 -3.85 1.63 -11.15
C LEU A 243 -3.61 1.96 -12.63
N HIS A 244 -4.21 3.03 -13.17
CA HIS A 244 -4.01 3.39 -14.57
C HIS A 244 -2.57 3.85 -14.85
N ARG A 245 -1.92 4.52 -13.89
CA ARG A 245 -0.50 4.84 -13.97
C ARG A 245 0.33 3.55 -14.03
N TYR A 246 0.09 2.59 -13.13
CA TYR A 246 0.78 1.31 -13.09
C TYR A 246 0.61 0.53 -14.40
N VAL A 247 -0.62 0.42 -14.90
CA VAL A 247 -0.90 -0.27 -16.17
C VAL A 247 -0.20 0.43 -17.33
N ARG A 248 -0.23 1.76 -17.39
CA ARG A 248 0.48 2.51 -18.43
C ARG A 248 1.99 2.28 -18.37
N LYS A 249 2.57 2.23 -17.18
CA LYS A 249 4.02 2.07 -16.96
C LYS A 249 4.50 0.65 -17.28
N HIS A 250 3.77 -0.38 -16.85
CA HIS A 250 4.23 -1.79 -16.91
C HIS A 250 3.57 -2.64 -18.01
N HIS A 251 2.39 -2.25 -18.50
CA HIS A 251 1.66 -2.94 -19.59
C HIS A 251 1.51 -2.09 -20.85
N GLY A 252 1.95 -0.83 -20.81
CA GLY A 252 1.95 0.09 -21.94
C GLY A 252 0.66 0.90 -22.12
N ARG A 253 0.72 1.90 -23.02
CA ARG A 253 -0.37 2.86 -23.24
C ARG A 253 -1.65 2.21 -23.78
N ALA A 254 -1.52 1.24 -24.69
CA ALA A 254 -2.68 0.55 -25.26
C ALA A 254 -3.47 -0.23 -24.20
N ALA A 255 -2.79 -0.90 -23.27
CA ALA A 255 -3.41 -1.59 -22.15
C ALA A 255 -4.16 -0.64 -21.21
N ALA A 256 -3.58 0.52 -20.93
CA ALA A 256 -4.22 1.54 -20.10
C ALA A 256 -5.48 2.11 -20.75
N VAL A 257 -5.46 2.39 -22.06
CA VAL A 257 -6.63 2.82 -22.82
C VAL A 257 -7.71 1.75 -22.82
N MET A 258 -7.34 0.49 -23.06
CA MET A 258 -8.29 -0.63 -23.03
C MET A 258 -8.98 -0.76 -21.67
N LEU A 259 -8.21 -0.73 -20.58
CA LEU A 259 -8.75 -0.80 -19.23
C LEU A 259 -9.75 0.34 -18.97
N TRP A 260 -9.35 1.57 -19.29
CA TRP A 260 -10.19 2.75 -19.12
C TRP A 260 -11.49 2.62 -19.94
N SER A 261 -11.41 2.16 -21.19
CA SER A 261 -12.58 1.94 -22.04
C SER A 261 -13.53 0.88 -21.48
N CYS A 262 -13.01 -0.23 -20.95
CA CYS A 262 -13.80 -1.25 -20.29
C CYS A 262 -14.53 -0.70 -19.05
N GLN A 263 -13.82 0.05 -18.20
CA GLN A 263 -14.39 0.64 -16.99
C GLN A 263 -15.45 1.70 -17.33
N LEU A 264 -15.21 2.55 -18.33
CA LEU A 264 -16.18 3.53 -18.80
C LEU A 264 -17.43 2.87 -19.36
N ALA A 265 -17.29 1.87 -20.24
CA ALA A 265 -18.42 1.14 -20.80
C ALA A 265 -19.28 0.53 -19.68
N MET A 266 -18.65 -0.10 -18.69
CA MET A 266 -19.37 -0.68 -17.56
C MET A 266 -20.01 0.35 -16.64
N ALA A 267 -19.37 1.50 -16.41
CA ALA A 267 -19.95 2.59 -15.64
C ALA A 267 -21.19 3.16 -16.33
N LEU A 268 -21.13 3.38 -17.65
CA LEU A 268 -22.27 3.86 -18.46
C LEU A 268 -23.42 2.85 -18.48
N LEU A 269 -23.12 1.54 -18.64
CA LEU A 269 -24.14 0.49 -18.59
C LEU A 269 -24.86 0.43 -17.23
N ARG A 270 -24.13 0.61 -16.12
CA ARG A 270 -24.72 0.65 -14.77
C ARG A 270 -25.56 1.91 -14.56
N ALA A 271 -25.09 3.07 -15.04
CA ALA A 271 -25.85 4.31 -15.00
C ALA A 271 -27.16 4.20 -15.79
N GLY A 272 -27.13 3.66 -17.02
CA GLY A 272 -28.33 3.45 -17.83
C GLY A 272 -29.36 2.52 -17.18
N LYS A 273 -28.92 1.41 -16.57
CA LYS A 273 -29.81 0.51 -15.81
C LYS A 273 -30.46 1.19 -14.61
N SER A 274 -29.74 2.09 -13.94
CA SER A 274 -30.28 2.84 -12.79
C SER A 274 -31.37 3.85 -13.18
N VAL A 275 -31.32 4.40 -14.40
CA VAL A 275 -32.34 5.31 -14.94
C VAL A 275 -33.63 4.55 -15.31
N LEU A 276 -33.50 3.30 -15.74
CA LEU A 276 -34.63 2.45 -16.14
C LEU A 276 -35.29 1.71 -14.97
N ALA A 277 -34.64 1.64 -13.80
CA ALA A 277 -35.21 1.03 -12.61
C ALA A 277 -36.09 2.05 -11.84
N SER A 278 -37.30 1.64 -11.45
CA SER A 278 -38.19 2.46 -10.61
C SER A 278 -37.49 2.92 -9.32
N PRO A 279 -37.74 4.15 -8.83
CA PRO A 279 -37.06 4.68 -7.65
C PRO A 279 -37.37 3.82 -6.42
N GLY A 280 -36.36 3.04 -5.98
CA GLY A 280 -36.38 2.33 -4.71
C GLY A 280 -36.13 3.28 -3.53
N PRO A 281 -36.38 2.84 -2.28
CA PRO A 281 -36.25 3.69 -1.11
C PRO A 281 -34.81 4.24 -0.95
N PRO A 282 -34.67 5.46 -0.39
CA PRO A 282 -33.38 6.13 -0.29
C PRO A 282 -32.47 5.41 0.71
N GLY A 283 -31.41 4.77 0.19
CA GLY A 283 -30.41 4.08 1.01
C GLY A 283 -29.20 3.52 0.24
N GLN A 284 -29.04 3.82 -1.04
CA GLN A 284 -28.03 3.17 -1.87
C GLN A 284 -26.67 3.89 -1.84
N ARG A 285 -25.82 3.59 -0.86
CA ARG A 285 -24.40 3.98 -0.86
C ARG A 285 -23.65 3.56 -2.14
N GLY A 286 -24.13 2.54 -2.85
CA GLY A 286 -23.56 2.07 -4.11
C GLY A 286 -23.77 2.99 -5.31
N THR A 287 -24.76 3.90 -5.30
CA THR A 287 -25.02 4.81 -6.42
C THR A 287 -24.10 6.03 -6.41
N GLU A 288 -23.70 6.51 -5.23
CA GLU A 288 -22.84 7.69 -5.09
C GLU A 288 -21.38 7.39 -5.48
N ALA A 289 -20.80 6.30 -4.97
CA ALA A 289 -19.47 5.84 -5.40
C ALA A 289 -19.43 5.50 -6.90
N GLY A 290 -20.52 4.95 -7.45
CA GLY A 290 -20.65 4.69 -8.88
C GLY A 290 -20.66 5.98 -9.72
N ARG A 291 -21.33 7.03 -9.25
CA ARG A 291 -21.36 8.36 -9.91
C ARG A 291 -19.99 9.03 -9.87
N GLN A 292 -19.31 9.08 -8.72
CA GLN A 292 -17.97 9.66 -8.61
C GLN A 292 -16.96 8.98 -9.53
N ARG A 293 -16.97 7.64 -9.60
CA ARG A 293 -16.11 6.89 -10.54
C ARG A 293 -16.41 7.24 -12.00
N LEU A 294 -17.69 7.38 -12.36
CA LEU A 294 -18.09 7.81 -13.71
C LEU A 294 -17.63 9.25 -14.00
N ASP A 295 -17.79 10.17 -13.04
CA ASP A 295 -17.33 11.55 -13.20
C ASP A 295 -15.81 11.62 -13.34
N TRP A 296 -15.05 10.82 -12.58
CA TRP A 296 -13.61 10.70 -12.75
C TRP A 296 -13.25 10.16 -14.13
N LEU A 297 -13.88 9.07 -14.58
CA LEU A 297 -13.67 8.50 -15.91
C LEU A 297 -13.95 9.52 -17.02
N LEU A 298 -14.97 10.37 -16.85
CA LEU A 298 -15.31 11.45 -17.77
C LEU A 298 -14.43 12.70 -17.63
N GLY A 299 -13.45 12.69 -16.73
CA GLY A 299 -12.55 13.82 -16.46
C GLY A 299 -13.20 15.00 -15.73
N ARG A 300 -14.35 14.78 -15.10
CA ARG A 300 -15.14 15.78 -14.35
C ARG A 300 -14.80 15.84 -12.88
N ALA A 301 -14.14 14.80 -12.35
CA ALA A 301 -13.63 14.77 -10.99
C ALA A 301 -12.11 14.55 -10.99
N ARG A 302 -11.41 15.27 -10.12
CA ARG A 302 -10.03 14.99 -9.71
C ARG A 302 -10.01 15.04 -8.19
N VAL A 303 -9.34 14.08 -7.56
CA VAL A 303 -9.10 14.17 -6.12
C VAL A 303 -8.01 15.22 -5.91
N ALA A 304 -8.32 16.28 -5.16
CA ALA A 304 -7.26 17.10 -4.59
C ALA A 304 -6.50 16.22 -3.59
N ALA A 305 -5.16 16.24 -3.61
CA ALA A 305 -4.37 15.51 -2.63
C ALA A 305 -4.96 15.78 -1.23
N PRO A 306 -5.38 14.74 -0.47
CA PRO A 306 -5.97 14.94 0.84
C PRO A 306 -4.99 15.74 1.69
N ARG A 307 -5.43 16.94 2.08
CA ARG A 307 -4.69 17.83 2.98
C ARG A 307 -4.65 17.26 4.38
#